data_AF-A0A3B9SP94-F1
#
_entry.id   AF-A0A3B9SP94-F1
#
_cell.length_a   1.000
_cell.length_b   1.000
_cell.length_c   1.000
_cell.angle_alpha   90.00
_cell.angle_beta   90.00
_cell.angle_gamma   90.00
#
_symmetry.space_group_name_H-M   'P 1'
#
loop_
_entity.id
_entity.type
_entity.pdbx_description
1 polymer ?
#
loop_
_entity_poly.entity_id
_entity_poly.type
_entity_poly.pdbx_seq_one_letter_code
_entity_poly.pdbx_strand_id
1 'polypeptide(L)'
;LLGQCTAETIGPKSLAGTGGQVDFARGTAMAPGGKFIVALRSTNPKGQSNIVPQLRQGAVVSIGKNDVDYVVTEYGAARLRGRTVRQRAEALIALAHPKYRDGLREAAKKLGYTR
;
A
#
# COMPACT_ATOMS: atom_id res chain seq x y z
N LEU A 1 2.25 5.03 -3.22
CA LEU A 1 0.99 5.75 -2.94
C LEU A 1 -0.15 5.46 -3.92
N LEU A 2 0.06 4.67 -4.97
CA LEU A 2 -1.03 4.20 -5.85
C LEU A 2 -1.81 3.01 -5.29
N GLY A 3 -1.28 2.34 -4.25
CA GLY A 3 -1.94 1.23 -3.55
C GLY A 3 -1.41 -0.16 -3.89
N GLN A 4 -0.48 -0.33 -4.85
CA GLN A 4 0.21 -1.62 -5.01
C GLN A 4 1.09 -1.94 -3.80
N CYS A 5 1.23 -3.23 -3.51
CA CYS A 5 1.99 -3.75 -2.39
C CYS A 5 3.10 -4.70 -2.85
N THR A 6 4.21 -4.72 -2.11
CA THR A 6 5.22 -5.77 -2.20
C THR A 6 5.23 -6.53 -0.87
N ALA A 7 5.17 -7.85 -0.94
CA ALA A 7 5.22 -8.73 0.23
C ALA A 7 6.39 -9.73 0.18
N GLU A 8 7.10 -9.77 -0.95
CA GLU A 8 8.10 -10.81 -1.21
C GLU A 8 9.52 -10.26 -1.42
N THR A 9 9.67 -8.94 -1.64
CA THR A 9 10.97 -8.32 -1.93
C THR A 9 11.23 -7.05 -1.13
N ILE A 10 12.51 -6.74 -0.90
CA ILE A 10 12.97 -5.39 -0.52
C ILE A 10 13.89 -4.89 -1.63
N GLY A 11 13.38 -4.03 -2.50
CA GLY A 11 14.08 -3.70 -3.75
C GLY A 11 14.28 -4.99 -4.56
N PRO A 12 15.45 -5.23 -5.17
CA PRO A 12 15.66 -6.46 -5.94
C PRO A 12 15.86 -7.73 -5.09
N LYS A 13 16.00 -7.60 -3.76
CA LYS A 13 16.28 -8.73 -2.88
C LYS A 13 15.01 -9.48 -2.53
N SER A 14 14.91 -10.75 -2.95
CA SER A 14 13.85 -11.67 -2.53
C SER A 14 13.99 -12.07 -1.06
N LEU A 15 12.87 -12.12 -0.36
CA LEU A 15 12.72 -12.55 1.03
C LEU A 15 11.75 -13.72 1.19
N ALA A 16 10.73 -13.78 0.32
CA ALA A 16 9.66 -14.77 0.35
C ALA A 16 9.12 -14.96 -1.08
N GLY A 17 8.06 -15.75 -1.23
CA GLY A 17 7.26 -15.81 -2.45
C GLY A 17 5.90 -15.12 -2.27
N THR A 18 5.22 -14.84 -3.38
CA THR A 18 3.90 -14.20 -3.40
C THR A 18 2.84 -14.96 -2.59
N GLY A 19 2.90 -16.31 -2.61
CA GLY A 19 1.89 -17.17 -2.01
C GLY A 19 0.49 -16.96 -2.62
N GLY A 20 -0.56 -17.30 -1.88
CA GLY A 20 -1.97 -17.16 -2.32
C GLY A 20 -2.58 -15.77 -2.13
N GLN A 21 -1.76 -14.73 -1.87
CA GLN A 21 -2.29 -13.40 -1.51
C GLN A 21 -3.20 -12.81 -2.60
N VAL A 22 -2.81 -12.96 -3.86
CA VAL A 22 -3.59 -12.48 -5.02
C VAL A 22 -4.86 -13.31 -5.19
N ASP A 23 -4.80 -14.60 -4.93
CA ASP A 23 -5.96 -15.50 -5.04
C ASP A 23 -7.02 -15.12 -4.01
N PHE A 24 -6.63 -14.84 -2.77
CA PHE A 24 -7.54 -14.31 -1.74
C PHE A 24 -8.07 -12.92 -2.09
N ALA A 25 -7.24 -12.03 -2.65
CA ALA A 25 -7.69 -10.71 -3.06
C ALA A 25 -8.80 -10.77 -4.13
N ARG A 26 -8.67 -11.71 -5.08
CA ARG A 26 -9.66 -11.95 -6.14
C ARG A 26 -10.89 -12.69 -5.63
N GLY A 27 -10.69 -13.77 -4.85
CA GLY A 27 -11.79 -14.55 -4.28
C GLY A 27 -12.69 -13.71 -3.38
N THR A 28 -12.10 -12.88 -2.51
CA THR A 28 -12.88 -11.95 -1.66
C THR A 28 -13.56 -10.84 -2.45
N ALA A 29 -13.06 -10.46 -3.64
CA ALA A 29 -13.75 -9.50 -4.50
C ALA A 29 -15.02 -10.09 -5.12
N MET A 30 -15.08 -11.40 -5.32
CA MET A 30 -16.25 -12.12 -5.87
C MET A 30 -17.24 -12.56 -4.79
N ALA A 31 -16.78 -12.68 -3.53
CA ALA A 31 -17.61 -13.11 -2.42
C ALA A 31 -18.60 -11.99 -1.98
N PRO A 32 -19.88 -12.31 -1.72
CA PRO A 32 -20.82 -11.36 -1.14
C PRO A 32 -20.29 -10.80 0.19
N GLY A 33 -20.09 -9.48 0.26
CA GLY A 33 -19.55 -8.81 1.45
C GLY A 33 -18.07 -9.10 1.74
N GLY A 34 -17.35 -9.75 0.82
CA GLY A 34 -15.93 -10.08 0.99
C GLY A 34 -15.05 -8.84 1.09
N LYS A 35 -14.03 -8.93 1.96
CA LYS A 35 -13.08 -7.84 2.23
C LYS A 35 -11.67 -8.39 2.18
N PHE A 36 -10.84 -7.78 1.34
CA PHE A 36 -9.40 -8.06 1.32
C PHE A 36 -8.67 -7.00 2.15
N ILE A 37 -7.85 -7.42 3.11
CA ILE A 37 -7.19 -6.49 4.03
C ILE A 37 -5.68 -6.72 3.98
N VAL A 38 -4.94 -5.68 3.59
CA VAL A 38 -3.49 -5.61 3.71
C VAL A 38 -3.15 -4.90 5.03
N ALA A 39 -2.72 -5.67 6.02
CA ALA A 39 -2.29 -5.14 7.31
C ALA A 39 -0.77 -5.05 7.39
N LEU A 40 -0.24 -3.91 7.82
CA LEU A 40 1.19 -3.69 8.02
C LEU A 40 1.43 -2.62 9.09
N ARG A 41 2.58 -2.70 9.77
CA ARG A 41 3.06 -1.57 10.59
C ARG A 41 3.37 -0.40 9.66
N SER A 42 3.10 0.83 10.09
CA SER A 42 3.41 2.03 9.32
C SER A 42 4.92 2.25 9.14
N THR A 43 5.74 1.71 10.05
CA THR A 43 7.20 1.69 9.99
C THR A 43 7.77 0.28 10.19
N ASN A 44 8.98 0.06 9.67
CA ASN A 44 9.74 -1.16 9.90
C ASN A 44 10.57 -1.06 11.20
N PRO A 45 11.22 -2.15 11.66
CA PRO A 45 12.04 -2.13 12.89
C PRO A 45 13.21 -1.14 12.87
N LYS A 46 13.62 -0.64 11.70
CA LYS A 46 14.63 0.41 11.54
C LYS A 46 14.04 1.82 11.54
N GLY A 47 12.76 1.95 11.87
CA GLY A 47 12.01 3.21 11.89
C GLY A 47 11.66 3.76 10.51
N GLN A 48 11.93 3.06 9.41
CA GLN A 48 11.64 3.56 8.06
C GLN A 48 10.16 3.34 7.71
N SER A 49 9.54 4.28 6.99
CA SER A 49 8.15 4.15 6.56
C SER A 49 7.93 2.95 5.63
N ASN A 50 6.89 2.17 5.90
CA ASN A 50 6.38 1.14 4.98
C ASN A 50 5.37 1.71 3.99
N ILE A 51 4.79 2.88 4.27
CA ILE A 51 4.02 3.64 3.27
C ILE A 51 4.99 4.50 2.47
N VAL A 52 5.08 4.25 1.17
CA VAL A 52 6.08 4.89 0.29
C VAL A 52 5.43 5.56 -0.93
N PRO A 53 6.02 6.62 -1.49
CA PRO A 53 5.55 7.25 -2.74
C PRO A 53 5.49 6.24 -3.89
N GLN A 54 6.59 5.50 -4.06
CA GLN A 54 6.78 4.43 -5.03
C GLN A 54 7.52 3.28 -4.35
N LEU A 55 7.31 2.06 -4.83
CA LEU A 55 8.07 0.90 -4.36
C LEU A 55 9.55 1.08 -4.73
N ARG A 56 10.45 0.49 -3.94
CA ARG A 56 11.90 0.57 -4.20
C ARG A 56 12.19 0.02 -5.59
N GLN A 57 13.16 0.60 -6.28
CA GLN A 57 13.60 0.11 -7.58
C GLN A 57 13.94 -1.38 -7.51
N GLY A 58 13.44 -2.15 -8.48
CA GLY A 58 13.59 -3.60 -8.53
C GLY A 58 12.64 -4.40 -7.62
N ALA A 59 11.80 -3.75 -6.81
CA ALA A 59 10.80 -4.45 -6.01
C ALA A 59 9.70 -5.06 -6.90
N VAL A 60 9.33 -6.30 -6.60
CA VAL A 60 8.23 -7.00 -7.27
C VAL A 60 6.89 -6.55 -6.68
N VAL A 61 5.93 -6.27 -7.55
CA VAL A 61 4.55 -5.99 -7.14
C VAL A 61 3.83 -7.32 -6.90
N SER A 62 3.68 -7.69 -5.63
CA SER A 62 3.00 -8.92 -5.23
C SER A 62 1.49 -8.78 -5.35
N ILE A 63 0.93 -7.61 -5.01
CA ILE A 63 -0.51 -7.33 -5.12
C ILE A 63 -0.70 -6.05 -5.92
N GLY A 64 -1.44 -6.15 -7.02
CA GLY A 64 -1.71 -5.05 -7.93
C GLY A 64 -2.57 -3.97 -7.28
N LYS A 65 -2.41 -2.72 -7.73
CA LYS A 65 -3.18 -1.57 -7.21
C LYS A 65 -4.70 -1.79 -7.31
N ASN A 66 -5.16 -2.57 -8.28
CA ASN A 66 -6.58 -2.81 -8.53
C ASN A 66 -7.14 -3.91 -7.61
N ASP A 67 -6.29 -4.82 -7.13
CA ASP A 67 -6.69 -5.94 -6.27
C ASP A 67 -6.83 -5.51 -4.81
N VAL A 68 -6.00 -4.54 -4.35
CA VAL A 68 -6.05 -4.03 -2.99
C VAL A 68 -7.40 -3.37 -2.66
N ASP A 69 -8.05 -3.87 -1.59
CA ASP A 69 -9.31 -3.31 -1.07
C ASP A 69 -9.07 -2.45 0.16
N TYR A 70 -8.62 -3.01 1.30
CA TYR A 70 -8.28 -2.23 2.50
C TYR A 70 -6.79 -2.27 2.79
N VAL A 71 -6.28 -1.16 3.33
CA VAL A 71 -4.95 -1.07 3.97
C VAL A 71 -5.15 -0.66 5.42
N VAL A 72 -4.45 -1.31 6.34
CA VAL A 72 -4.56 -1.08 7.79
C VAL A 72 -3.18 -0.92 8.40
N THR A 73 -3.02 0.13 9.22
CA THR A 73 -1.84 0.37 10.06
C THR A 73 -2.29 0.66 11.49
N GLU A 74 -1.35 0.86 12.40
CA GLU A 74 -1.61 1.34 13.75
C GLU A 74 -2.25 2.74 13.80
N TYR A 75 -2.34 3.46 12.66
CA TYR A 75 -2.99 4.76 12.53
C TYR A 75 -4.40 4.69 11.93
N GLY A 76 -4.93 3.49 11.67
CA GLY A 76 -6.30 3.27 11.22
C GLY A 76 -6.41 2.41 9.97
N ALA A 77 -7.55 2.51 9.29
CA ALA A 77 -7.87 1.73 8.11
C ALA A 77 -8.34 2.63 6.96
N ALA A 78 -7.95 2.31 5.73
CA ALA A 78 -8.43 2.98 4.53
C ALA A 78 -8.82 1.96 3.45
N ARG A 79 -10.03 2.12 2.92
CA ARG A 79 -10.47 1.41 1.72
C ARG A 79 -9.93 2.10 0.47
N LEU A 80 -9.29 1.39 -0.46
CA LEU A 80 -8.73 1.92 -1.70
C LEU A 80 -9.52 1.51 -2.95
N ARG A 81 -10.32 0.44 -2.88
CA ARG A 81 -11.19 0.03 -3.99
C ARG A 81 -12.19 1.13 -4.32
N GLY A 82 -12.33 1.45 -5.61
CA GLY A 82 -13.18 2.54 -6.10
C GLY A 82 -12.62 3.96 -5.91
N ARG A 83 -11.44 4.12 -5.29
CA ARG A 83 -10.83 5.45 -5.09
C ARG A 83 -9.95 5.87 -6.26
N THR A 84 -9.99 7.16 -6.59
CA THR A 84 -9.08 7.82 -7.54
C THR A 84 -7.63 7.81 -7.04
N VAL A 85 -6.67 8.10 -7.92
CA VAL A 85 -5.24 8.22 -7.56
C VAL A 85 -5.02 9.20 -6.40
N ARG A 86 -5.66 10.38 -6.46
CA ARG A 86 -5.56 11.41 -5.42
C ARG A 86 -6.08 10.90 -4.08
N GLN A 87 -7.30 10.36 -4.06
CA GLN A 87 -7.92 9.83 -2.85
C GLN A 87 -7.13 8.66 -2.25
N ARG A 88 -6.50 7.83 -3.09
CA ARG A 88 -5.60 6.75 -2.62
C ARG A 88 -4.36 7.31 -1.95
N ALA A 89 -3.71 8.30 -2.58
CA ALA A 89 -2.52 8.93 -2.02
C ALA A 89 -2.81 9.57 -0.66
N GLU A 90 -3.86 10.40 -0.58
CA GLU A 90 -4.28 11.06 0.67
C GLU A 90 -4.59 10.06 1.78
N ALA A 91 -5.34 9.00 1.44
CA ALA A 91 -5.70 7.96 2.40
C ALA A 91 -4.49 7.17 2.91
N LEU A 92 -3.58 6.78 2.03
CA LEU A 92 -2.36 6.08 2.42
C LEU A 92 -1.43 6.97 3.25
N ILE A 93 -1.32 8.26 2.92
CA ILE A 93 -0.59 9.24 3.72
C ILE A 93 -1.17 9.34 5.14
N ALA A 94 -2.50 9.34 5.27
CA ALA A 94 -3.15 9.35 6.58
C ALA A 94 -2.83 8.10 7.42
N LEU A 95 -2.58 6.96 6.79
CA LEU A 95 -2.15 5.72 7.46
C LEU A 95 -0.66 5.66 7.79
N ALA A 96 0.16 6.55 7.24
CA ALA A 96 1.59 6.61 7.52
C ALA A 96 1.86 7.19 8.91
N HIS A 97 3.00 6.82 9.50
CA HIS A 97 3.49 7.41 10.74
C HIS A 97 3.60 8.95 10.60
N PRO A 98 3.14 9.74 11.59
CA PRO A 98 3.08 11.21 11.51
C PRO A 98 4.36 11.86 10.99
N LYS A 99 5.53 11.41 11.47
CA LYS A 99 6.87 11.83 11.02
C LYS A 99 7.07 11.84 9.50
N TYR A 100 6.43 10.95 8.75
CA TYR A 100 6.63 10.80 7.31
C TYR A 100 5.54 11.47 6.46
N ARG A 101 4.45 11.94 7.06
CA ARG A 101 3.28 12.41 6.29
C ARG A 101 3.60 13.60 5.39
N ASP A 102 4.36 14.58 5.88
CA ASP A 102 4.70 15.77 5.10
C ASP A 102 5.61 15.43 3.92
N GLY A 103 6.65 14.62 4.14
CA GLY A 103 7.51 14.13 3.06
C GLY A 103 6.74 13.32 2.01
N LEU A 104 5.76 12.51 2.43
CA LEU A 104 4.90 11.77 1.50
C LEU A 104 3.95 12.68 0.71
N ARG A 105 3.43 13.76 1.32
CA ARG A 105 2.61 14.78 0.62
C ARG A 105 3.43 15.47 -0.46
N GLU A 106 4.64 15.91 -0.13
CA GLU A 106 5.53 16.56 -1.10
C GLU A 106 5.93 15.61 -2.23
N ALA A 107 6.22 14.35 -1.93
CA ALA A 107 6.48 13.35 -2.95
C ALA A 107 5.24 13.08 -3.83
N ALA A 108 4.03 13.05 -3.25
CA ALA A 108 2.79 12.86 -3.99
C ALA A 108 2.51 14.01 -4.97
N LYS A 109 2.78 15.26 -4.57
CA LYS A 109 2.70 16.44 -5.45
C LYS A 109 3.69 16.34 -6.61
N LYS A 110 4.96 16.04 -6.31
CA LYS A 110 6.01 15.87 -7.34
C LYS A 110 5.68 14.78 -8.36
N LEU A 111 4.99 13.73 -7.93
CA LEU A 111 4.54 12.63 -8.79
C LEU A 111 3.20 12.91 -9.50
N GLY A 112 2.57 14.06 -9.28
CA GLY A 112 1.27 14.42 -9.85
C GLY A 112 0.09 13.61 -9.30
N TYR A 113 0.24 12.96 -8.14
CA TYR A 113 -0.85 12.21 -7.51
C TYR A 113 -1.83 13.11 -6.78
N THR A 114 -1.32 14.18 -6.18
CA THR A 114 -2.09 15.22 -5.48
C THR A 114 -1.82 16.58 -6.12
N ARG A 115 -2.72 17.54 -5.87
CA ARG A 115 -2.48 18.95 -6.22
C ARG A 115 -1.55 19.60 -5.21
#